data_AF-A0A482D6I8-F1
#
_entry.id   AF-A0A482D6I8-F1
#
_cell.length_a   1.000
_cell.length_b   1.000
_cell.length_c   1.000
_cell.angle_alpha   90.00
_cell.angle_beta   90.00
_cell.angle_gamma   90.00
#
_symmetry.space_group_name_H-M   'P 1'
#
loop_
_entity.id
_entity.type
_entity.pdbx_description
1 polymer ?
#
loop_
_entity_poly.entity_id
_entity_poly.type
_entity_poly.pdbx_seq_one_letter_code
_entity_poly.pdbx_strand_id
1 'polypeptide(L)'
;MNLNMTKILLKTQKKRVVTRPDGSWAIRVFHKKQEGKKMPSYTFKCGCCHEKVEVYYDDDDLEINGVNGSIENWRELLLPLIKIKPNKKLTVK
;
A
#
# COMPACT_ATOMS: atom_id res chain seq x y z
N MET A 1 -10.79 14.63 -13.36
CA MET A 1 -10.85 13.93 -12.07
C MET A 1 -11.35 12.51 -12.27
N ASN A 2 -10.44 11.54 -12.41
CA ASN A 2 -10.78 10.12 -12.52
C ASN A 2 -10.34 9.40 -11.24
N LEU A 3 -11.24 9.34 -10.26
CA LEU A 3 -11.11 8.53 -9.05
C LEU A 3 -11.32 7.03 -9.38
N ASN A 4 -10.45 6.46 -10.20
CA ASN A 4 -10.37 5.01 -10.47
C ASN A 4 -9.31 4.32 -9.61
N MET A 5 -9.02 4.85 -8.42
CA MET A 5 -8.42 4.10 -7.30
C MET A 5 -9.49 3.57 -6.34
N THR A 6 -10.74 3.48 -6.82
CA THR A 6 -11.85 2.87 -6.11
C THR A 6 -11.55 1.39 -5.88
N LYS A 7 -11.31 1.06 -4.60
CA LYS A 7 -11.26 -0.28 -4.03
C LYS A 7 -10.00 -1.08 -4.39
N ILE A 8 -8.85 -0.63 -3.89
CA ILE A 8 -8.11 -1.59 -3.06
C ILE A 8 -9.02 -1.87 -1.86
N LEU A 9 -9.94 -2.82 -2.04
CA LEU A 9 -10.59 -3.54 -0.96
C LEU A 9 -9.48 -4.33 -0.26
N LEU A 10 -8.60 -3.63 0.44
CA LEU A 10 -8.01 -4.16 1.65
C LEU A 10 -9.17 -4.25 2.62
N LYS A 11 -10.05 -5.24 2.40
CA LYS A 11 -10.98 -5.79 3.40
C LYS A 11 -10.16 -5.77 4.67
N THR A 12 -10.54 -4.92 5.62
CA THR A 12 -9.84 -4.68 6.88
C THR A 12 -9.30 -6.01 7.36
N GLN A 13 -8.00 -6.27 7.12
CA GLN A 13 -7.48 -7.60 7.30
C GLN A 13 -7.58 -7.88 8.79
N LYS A 14 -8.18 -9.02 9.13
CA LYS A 14 -8.47 -9.42 10.51
C LYS A 14 -7.21 -9.16 11.35
N LYS A 15 -7.36 -8.67 12.58
CA LYS A 15 -6.26 -8.37 13.54
C LYS A 15 -5.26 -9.52 13.79
N ARG A 16 -5.40 -10.66 13.11
CA ARG A 16 -4.64 -11.90 13.28
C ARG A 16 -3.61 -12.07 12.16
N VAL A 17 -2.53 -12.74 12.50
CA VAL A 17 -1.47 -13.12 11.57
C VAL A 17 -2.02 -14.13 10.55
N VAL A 18 -1.68 -13.94 9.28
CA VAL A 18 -2.08 -14.82 8.17
C VAL A 18 -0.81 -15.28 7.46
N THR A 19 -0.69 -16.57 7.18
CA THR A 19 0.35 -17.13 6.31
C THR A 19 -0.10 -17.11 4.86
N ARG A 20 0.83 -16.87 3.95
CA ARG A 20 0.62 -16.94 2.50
C ARG A 20 0.90 -18.38 2.01
N PRO A 21 0.43 -18.74 0.80
CA PRO A 21 0.66 -20.08 0.24
C PRO A 21 2.14 -20.47 0.09
N ASP A 22 3.04 -19.48 -0.01
CA ASP A 22 4.49 -19.68 -0.08
C ASP A 22 5.16 -19.85 1.31
N GLY A 23 4.36 -19.96 2.38
CA GLY A 23 4.85 -20.08 3.76
C GLY A 23 5.29 -18.76 4.40
N SER A 24 5.29 -17.64 3.66
CA SER A 24 5.64 -16.33 4.20
C SER A 24 4.49 -15.72 5.01
N TRP A 25 4.81 -14.77 5.89
CA TRP A 25 3.80 -14.04 6.65
C TRP A 25 3.20 -12.91 5.81
N ALA A 26 1.88 -12.82 5.77
CA ALA A 26 1.19 -11.71 5.10
C ALA A 26 1.41 -10.40 5.85
N ILE A 27 1.66 -9.32 5.09
CA ILE A 27 1.71 -7.96 5.62
C ILE A 27 0.32 -7.59 6.15
N ARG A 28 0.26 -7.09 7.39
CA ARG A 28 -0.97 -6.57 7.99
C ARG A 28 -1.12 -5.11 7.61
N VAL A 29 -2.28 -4.74 7.07
CA VAL A 29 -2.51 -3.38 6.56
C VAL A 29 -3.59 -2.68 7.39
N PHE A 30 -3.26 -1.49 7.85
CA PHE A 30 -4.17 -0.60 8.57
C PHE A 30 -4.28 0.70 7.80
N HIS A 31 -5.50 1.21 7.64
CA HIS A 31 -5.74 2.48 6.98
C HIS A 31 -6.38 3.45 7.97
N LYS A 32 -5.85 4.66 8.04
CA LYS A 32 -6.43 5.79 8.74
C LYS A 32 -6.88 6.79 7.69
N LYS A 33 -8.18 7.08 7.71
CA LYS A 33 -8.74 8.18 6.92
C LYS A 33 -8.24 9.52 7.48
N GLN A 34 -8.27 10.54 6.63
CA GLN A 34 -7.98 11.90 7.05
C GLN A 34 -8.90 12.30 8.20
N GLU A 35 -8.31 12.89 9.24
CA GLU A 35 -9.05 13.38 10.42
C GLU A 35 -8.50 14.75 10.81
N GLY A 36 -9.30 15.80 10.57
CA GLY A 36 -8.88 17.19 10.77
C GLY A 36 -7.65 17.54 9.93
N LYS A 37 -6.60 18.04 10.60
CA LYS A 37 -5.32 18.41 9.98
C LYS A 37 -4.37 17.23 9.75
N LYS A 38 -4.73 16.01 10.16
CA LYS A 38 -3.87 14.83 10.00
C LYS A 38 -4.06 14.23 8.62
N MET A 39 -2.96 14.06 7.89
CA MET A 39 -2.95 13.40 6.59
C MET A 39 -3.46 11.95 6.69
N PRO A 40 -4.18 11.45 5.67
CA PRO A 40 -4.54 10.05 5.62
C PRO A 40 -3.27 9.19 5.52
N SER A 41 -3.34 7.96 6.03
CA SER A 41 -2.15 7.10 6.08
C SER A 41 -2.47 5.61 6.02
N TYR A 42 -1.52 4.86 5.48
CA TYR A 42 -1.42 3.41 5.62
C TYR A 42 -0.30 3.04 6.59
N THR A 43 -0.58 2.07 7.45
CA THR A 43 0.46 1.38 8.23
C THR A 43 0.54 -0.06 7.77
N PHE A 44 1.71 -0.45 7.26
CA PHE A 44 2.05 -1.82 6.89
C PHE A 44 2.86 -2.42 8.03
N LYS A 45 2.31 -3.42 8.73
CA LYS A 45 3.03 -4.14 9.79
C LYS A 45 3.48 -5.51 9.31
N CYS A 46 4.66 -5.94 9.74
CA CYS A 46 5.09 -7.31 9.58
C CYS A 46 4.06 -8.28 10.20
N GLY A 47 3.89 -9.43 9.56
CA GLY A 47 3.04 -10.50 10.09
C GLY A 47 3.68 -11.20 11.30
N CYS A 48 5.01 -11.29 11.35
CA CYS A 48 5.76 -12.03 12.38
C CYS A 48 6.34 -11.18 13.52
N CYS A 49 6.47 -9.87 13.35
CA CYS A 49 7.08 -8.99 14.35
C CYS A 49 6.36 -7.64 14.44
N HIS A 50 6.91 -6.74 15.26
CA HIS A 50 6.34 -5.41 15.54
C HIS A 50 6.78 -4.32 14.56
N GLU A 51 7.71 -4.63 13.64
CA GLU A 51 8.18 -3.71 12.62
C GLU A 51 7.05 -3.22 11.72
N LYS A 52 7.17 -1.96 11.29
CA LYS A 52 6.15 -1.28 10.50
C LYS A 52 6.76 -0.29 9.51
N VAL A 53 6.01 -0.06 8.44
CA VAL A 53 6.19 1.06 7.51
C VAL A 53 4.96 1.94 7.58
N GLU A 54 5.17 3.25 7.69
CA GLU A 54 4.10 4.25 7.65
C GLU A 54 4.18 5.01 6.33
N VAL A 55 3.02 5.12 5.67
CA VAL A 55 2.87 5.82 4.40
C VAL A 55 1.79 6.88 4.56
N TYR A 56 2.17 8.15 4.44
CA TYR A 56 1.24 9.26 4.33
C TYR A 56 1.08 9.61 2.85
N TYR A 57 -0.10 10.09 2.48
CA TYR A 57 -0.38 10.41 1.08
C TYR A 57 -1.30 11.62 0.97
N ASP A 58 -1.17 12.33 -0.14
CA ASP A 58 -2.16 13.27 -0.64
C ASP A 58 -2.41 13.01 -2.14
N ASP A 59 -2.84 14.02 -2.88
CA ASP A 59 -3.18 13.90 -4.29
C ASP A 59 -1.95 13.80 -5.20
N ASP A 60 -0.79 14.32 -4.79
CA ASP A 60 0.40 14.50 -5.63
C ASP A 60 1.66 13.80 -5.07
N ASP A 61 1.74 13.66 -3.75
CA ASP A 61 2.92 13.19 -3.02
C ASP A 61 2.65 11.96 -2.13
N LEU A 62 3.72 11.22 -1.86
CA LEU A 62 3.77 10.14 -0.89
C LEU A 62 4.95 10.35 0.07
N GLU A 63 4.68 10.20 1.35
CA GLU A 63 5.72 10.11 2.36
C GLU A 63 5.82 8.67 2.86
N ILE A 64 6.97 8.02 2.67
CA ILE A 64 7.23 6.65 3.16
C ILE A 64 8.31 6.73 4.23
N ASN A 65 7.97 6.38 5.47
CA ASN A 65 8.88 6.41 6.63
C ASN A 65 9.65 7.74 6.79
N GLY A 66 8.97 8.88 6.61
CA GLY A 66 9.58 10.21 6.76
C GLY A 66 10.30 10.74 5.52
N VAL A 67 10.38 9.96 4.44
CA VAL A 67 10.92 10.42 3.15
C VAL A 67 9.77 10.85 2.27
N ASN A 68 9.70 12.12 1.92
CA ASN A 68 8.67 12.67 1.03
C ASN A 68 9.16 12.67 -0.43
N GLY A 69 8.25 12.41 -1.37
CA GLY A 69 8.49 12.53 -2.80
C GLY A 69 7.21 12.37 -3.60
N SER A 70 7.24 12.85 -4.85
CA SER A 70 6.10 12.75 -5.76
C SER A 70 5.74 11.29 -6.06
N ILE A 71 4.47 11.05 -6.39
CA ILE A 71 3.99 9.73 -6.82
C ILE A 71 4.85 9.17 -7.96
N GLU A 72 5.26 10.01 -8.91
CA GLU A 72 6.08 9.57 -10.05
C GLU A 72 7.48 9.14 -9.64
N ASN A 73 8.12 9.91 -8.74
CA ASN A 73 9.43 9.53 -8.21
C ASN A 73 9.37 8.18 -7.47
N TRP A 74 8.31 7.93 -6.70
CA TRP A 74 8.11 6.63 -6.05
C TRP A 74 7.87 5.49 -7.05
N ARG A 75 7.18 5.74 -8.16
CA ARG A 75 7.01 4.75 -9.22
C ARG A 75 8.35 4.37 -9.84
N GLU A 76 9.16 5.36 -10.21
CA GLU A 76 10.49 5.14 -10.78
C GLU A 76 11.39 4.31 -9.86
N LEU A 77 11.32 4.56 -8.54
CA LEU A 77 12.12 3.84 -7.54
C LEU A 77 11.60 2.42 -7.26
N LEU A 78 10.29 2.24 -7.09
CA LEU A 78 9.72 0.99 -6.58
C LEU A 78 9.34 -0.01 -7.67
N LEU A 79 8.88 0.46 -8.84
CA LEU A 79 8.42 -0.44 -9.91
C LEU A 79 9.52 -1.39 -10.40
N PRO A 80 10.79 -0.97 -10.58
CA PRO A 80 11.86 -1.90 -10.99
C PRO A 80 12.11 -3.03 -9.98
N LEU A 81 11.86 -2.77 -8.69
CA LEU A 81 12.05 -3.75 -7.61
C LEU A 81 10.91 -4.76 -7.54
N ILE A 82 9.71 -4.34 -7.94
CA ILE A 82 8.53 -5.18 -7.94
C ILE A 82 8.45 -5.84 -9.32
N LYS A 83 8.86 -7.11 -9.41
CA LYS A 83 8.67 -7.93 -10.62
C LYS A 83 7.17 -8.16 -10.88
N ILE A 84 6.50 -7.17 -11.47
CA ILE A 84 5.11 -7.27 -11.88
C ILE A 84 5.06 -8.32 -12.99
N LYS A 85 4.52 -9.51 -12.69
CA LYS A 85 4.10 -10.41 -13.77
C LYS A 85 2.93 -9.72 -14.48
N PRO A 86 2.97 -9.53 -15.81
CA PRO A 86 1.85 -8.92 -16.54
C PRO A 86 0.57 -9.69 -16.24
N ASN A 87 -0.46 -8.96 -15.82
CA ASN A 87 -1.75 -9.54 -15.50
C ASN A 87 -2.39 -10.07 -16.80
N LYS A 88 -2.52 -11.40 -16.95
CA LYS A 88 -3.06 -12.05 -18.16
C LYS A 88 -4.56 -11.78 -18.42
N LYS A 89 -5.19 -10.80 -17.76
CA LYS A 89 -6.57 -10.39 -18.06
C LYS A 89 -6.76 -8.88 -17.93
N LEU A 90 -6.51 -8.18 -19.03
CA LEU A 90 -7.35 -7.07 -19.48
C LEU A 90 -7.45 -7.17 -21.01
N THR A 91 -8.13 -8.21 -21.48
CA THR A 91 -8.76 -8.16 -22.80
C THR A 91 -10.04 -7.35 -22.64
N VAL A 92 -9.97 -6.07 -22.99
CA VAL A 92 -11.17 -5.30 -23.31
C VAL A 92 -11.57 -5.76 -24.71
N LYS A 93 -12.74 -6.38 -24.82
CA LYS A 93 -13.44 -6.55 -26.10
C LYS A 93 -14.26 -5.29 -26.35
#